data_AF-A0A2A2F8W1-F1
#
_entry.id   AF-A0A2A2F8W1-F1
#
_cell.length_a   1.000
_cell.length_b   1.000
_cell.length_c   1.000
_cell.angle_alpha   90.00
_cell.angle_beta   90.00
_cell.angle_gamma   90.00
#
_symmetry.space_group_name_H-M   'P 1'
#
loop_
_entity.id
_entity.type
_entity.pdbx_description
1 polymer ?
#
loop_
_entity_poly.entity_id
_entity_poly.type
_entity_poly.pdbx_seq_one_letter_code
_entity_poly.pdbx_strand_id
1 'polypeptide(L)'
;MNEWAHSSDWCTRLPKRLSDTWQWFSAIWAYDYGDPEPLGTLIQGGDIPAEYRQAVSDIVTGKRKPNRRAAAKAKIPARERAEAASAISVCQGLRDMVKYNAINPDLDPEGEWGAGAAAVAHTVEPVELMRGADDVGQDGLRIVCEEYGVSEEAAENLMREAKARLARWPEV
;
A
#
# COMPACT_ATOMS: atom_id res chain seq x y z
N MET A 1 11.42 1.66 -13.86
CA MET A 1 10.80 0.93 -12.74
C MET A 1 10.72 1.88 -11.57
N ASN A 2 9.58 1.97 -10.88
CA ASN A 2 9.37 2.94 -9.81
C ASN A 2 10.04 2.47 -8.52
N GLU A 3 11.25 2.98 -8.21
CA GLU A 3 12.03 2.53 -7.04
C GLU A 3 11.30 2.75 -5.70
N TRP A 4 10.51 3.81 -5.59
CA TRP A 4 9.68 4.11 -4.41
C TRP A 4 8.65 3.03 -4.09
N ALA A 5 8.24 2.21 -5.08
CA ALA A 5 7.25 1.16 -4.88
C ALA A 5 7.79 -0.04 -4.08
N HIS A 6 9.11 -0.14 -3.88
CA HIS A 6 9.72 -1.27 -3.18
C HIS A 6 9.81 -1.05 -1.66
N SER A 7 9.68 0.19 -1.18
CA SER A 7 9.71 0.48 0.26
C SER A 7 8.46 -0.04 0.97
N SER A 8 8.55 -0.31 2.26
CA SER A 8 7.40 -0.69 3.12
C SER A 8 6.38 0.43 3.21
N ASP A 9 6.85 1.67 3.17
CA ASP A 9 6.11 2.90 3.38
C ASP A 9 5.62 3.56 2.07
N TRP A 10 5.57 2.80 0.98
CA TRP A 10 5.25 3.30 -0.36
C TRP A 10 3.97 4.16 -0.39
N CYS A 11 2.98 3.88 0.47
CA CYS A 11 1.73 4.62 0.51
C CYS A 11 1.93 6.09 0.92
N THR A 12 2.95 6.39 1.71
CA THR A 12 3.32 7.76 2.11
C THR A 12 4.17 8.49 1.07
N ARG A 13 4.62 7.77 0.03
CA ARG A 13 5.53 8.25 -1.02
C ARG A 13 4.91 8.21 -2.41
N LEU A 14 3.59 8.02 -2.50
CA LEU A 14 2.89 7.97 -3.77
C LEU A 14 3.14 9.27 -4.56
N PRO A 15 3.53 9.18 -5.84
CA PRO A 15 3.53 10.34 -6.72
C PRO A 15 2.15 11.01 -6.67
N LYS A 16 2.12 12.34 -6.56
CA LYS A 16 0.86 13.11 -6.45
C LYS A 16 -0.18 12.67 -7.48
N ARG A 17 0.25 12.45 -8.72
CA ARG A 17 -0.65 12.03 -9.79
C ARG A 17 -1.32 10.66 -9.54
N LEU A 18 -0.58 9.70 -9.00
CA LEU A 18 -1.14 8.40 -8.60
C LEU A 18 -2.06 8.53 -7.39
N SER A 19 -1.73 9.39 -6.42
CA SER A 19 -2.62 9.69 -5.30
C SER A 19 -3.95 10.31 -5.77
N ASP A 20 -3.89 11.30 -6.66
CA ASP A 20 -5.07 11.96 -7.26
C ASP A 20 -5.94 10.99 -8.09
N THR A 21 -5.35 9.89 -8.56
CA THR A 21 -6.02 8.90 -9.41
C THR A 21 -6.11 7.52 -8.78
N TRP A 22 -5.92 7.42 -7.46
CA TRP A 22 -5.84 6.16 -6.71
C TRP A 22 -7.05 5.25 -6.94
N GLN A 23 -8.25 5.84 -7.01
CA GLN A 23 -9.48 5.11 -7.31
C GLN A 23 -9.42 4.30 -8.61
N TRP A 24 -8.75 4.82 -9.66
CA TRP A 24 -8.59 4.11 -10.93
C TRP A 24 -7.61 2.95 -10.82
N PHE A 25 -6.50 3.14 -10.09
CA PHE A 25 -5.56 2.07 -9.78
C PHE A 25 -6.25 0.93 -9.00
N SER A 26 -6.99 1.28 -7.94
CA SER A 26 -7.75 0.35 -7.12
C SER A 26 -8.81 -0.40 -7.95
N ALA A 27 -9.56 0.31 -8.81
CA ALA A 27 -10.58 -0.29 -9.65
C ALA A 27 -10.04 -1.29 -10.69
N ILE A 28 -8.89 -1.01 -11.29
CA ILE A 28 -8.23 -1.95 -12.21
C ILE A 28 -7.74 -3.19 -11.45
N TRP A 29 -7.21 -3.00 -10.24
CA TRP A 29 -6.82 -4.13 -9.39
C TRP A 29 -8.05 -4.99 -9.01
N ALA A 30 -9.15 -4.37 -8.62
CA ALA A 30 -10.40 -5.07 -8.33
C ALA A 30 -10.89 -5.87 -9.55
N TYR A 31 -10.85 -5.27 -10.75
CA TYR A 31 -11.20 -5.96 -11.99
C TYR A 31 -10.33 -7.20 -12.22
N ASP A 32 -9.01 -7.12 -12.00
CA ASP A 32 -8.12 -8.27 -12.16
C ASP A 32 -8.49 -9.45 -11.24
N TYR A 33 -9.13 -9.16 -10.11
CA TYR A 33 -9.64 -10.14 -9.14
C TYR A 33 -11.13 -10.45 -9.32
N GLY A 34 -11.72 -10.04 -10.44
CA GLY A 34 -13.06 -10.46 -10.83
C GLY A 34 -14.18 -9.56 -10.32
N ASP A 35 -13.88 -8.38 -9.78
CA ASP A 35 -14.89 -7.38 -9.43
C ASP A 35 -14.85 -6.19 -10.42
N PRO A 36 -15.73 -6.17 -11.43
CA PRO A 36 -15.77 -5.11 -12.43
C PRO A 36 -16.52 -3.86 -11.97
N GLU A 37 -17.25 -3.91 -10.84
CA GLU A 37 -18.19 -2.87 -10.43
C GLU A 37 -17.53 -1.52 -10.14
N PRO A 38 -16.38 -1.44 -9.41
CA PRO A 38 -15.71 -0.17 -9.15
C PRO A 38 -15.27 0.53 -10.45
N LEU A 39 -14.73 -0.25 -11.40
CA LEU A 39 -14.28 0.28 -12.68
C LEU A 39 -15.46 0.77 -13.53
N GLY A 40 -16.56 0.01 -13.55
CA GLY A 40 -17.79 0.42 -14.25
C GLY A 40 -18.33 1.75 -13.73
N THR A 41 -18.31 1.94 -12.41
CA THR A 41 -18.76 3.19 -11.76
C THR A 41 -17.90 4.37 -12.17
N LEU A 42 -16.57 4.21 -12.19
CA LEU A 42 -15.64 5.26 -12.62
C LEU A 42 -15.81 5.65 -14.09
N ILE A 43 -16.01 4.66 -14.97
CA ILE A 43 -16.26 4.90 -16.40
C ILE A 43 -17.56 5.67 -16.62
N GLN A 44 -18.61 5.38 -15.85
CA GLN A 44 -19.86 6.13 -15.92
C GLN A 44 -19.72 7.55 -15.37
N GLY A 45 -18.80 7.76 -14.42
CA GLY A 45 -18.61 9.03 -13.71
C GLY A 45 -17.84 10.11 -14.48
N GLY A 46 -17.13 9.79 -15.57
CA GLY A 46 -16.48 10.79 -16.40
C GLY A 46 -15.23 10.33 -17.13
N ASP A 47 -14.31 11.28 -17.37
CA ASP A 47 -13.13 11.07 -18.21
C ASP A 47 -12.12 10.10 -17.60
N ILE A 48 -11.67 9.14 -18.41
CA ILE A 48 -10.61 8.20 -18.05
C ILE A 48 -9.26 8.95 -18.10
N PRO A 49 -8.49 9.00 -16.98
CA PRO A 49 -7.16 9.59 -16.97
C PRO A 49 -6.24 8.91 -17.99
N ALA A 50 -5.35 9.69 -18.61
CA ALA A 50 -4.55 9.25 -19.76
C ALA A 50 -3.76 7.95 -19.48
N GLU A 51 -3.18 7.87 -18.28
CA GLU A 51 -2.44 6.71 -17.78
C GLU A 51 -3.25 5.40 -17.73
N TYR A 52 -4.57 5.45 -17.57
CA TYR A 52 -5.42 4.26 -17.46
C TYR A 52 -6.17 3.90 -18.75
N ARG A 53 -6.14 4.77 -19.78
CA ARG A 53 -6.88 4.56 -21.03
C ARG A 53 -6.52 3.24 -21.72
N GLN A 54 -5.24 2.90 -21.74
CA GLN A 54 -4.80 1.65 -22.36
C GLN A 54 -5.30 0.43 -21.58
N ALA A 55 -5.18 0.45 -20.25
CA ALA A 55 -5.68 -0.63 -19.39
C ALA A 55 -7.19 -0.81 -19.56
N VAL A 56 -7.96 0.28 -19.55
CA VAL A 56 -9.41 0.24 -19.77
C VAL A 56 -9.76 -0.26 -21.18
N SER A 57 -9.06 0.21 -22.21
CA SER A 57 -9.24 -0.27 -23.59
C SER A 57 -8.98 -1.77 -23.71
N ASP A 58 -7.90 -2.27 -23.09
CA ASP A 58 -7.57 -3.69 -23.08
C ASP A 58 -8.63 -4.52 -22.34
N ILE A 59 -9.24 -3.97 -21.28
CA ILE A 59 -10.36 -4.59 -20.56
C ILE A 59 -11.61 -4.66 -21.44
N VAL A 60 -12.03 -3.53 -22.03
CA VAL A 60 -13.24 -3.43 -22.85
C VAL A 60 -13.15 -4.33 -24.09
N THR A 61 -11.98 -4.39 -24.73
CA THR A 61 -11.74 -5.26 -25.89
C THR A 61 -11.53 -6.73 -25.52
N GLY A 62 -11.49 -7.07 -24.22
CA GLY A 62 -11.30 -8.42 -23.73
C GLY A 62 -9.87 -8.95 -23.86
N LYS A 63 -8.90 -8.10 -24.22
CA LYS A 63 -7.47 -8.41 -24.26
C LYS A 63 -6.93 -8.66 -22.85
N ARG A 64 -7.36 -7.87 -21.86
CA ARG A 64 -7.10 -8.09 -20.44
C ARG A 64 -8.30 -8.75 -19.77
N LYS A 65 -8.09 -9.95 -19.25
CA LYS A 65 -9.13 -10.74 -18.57
C LYS A 65 -8.85 -10.84 -17.08
N PRO A 66 -9.88 -10.89 -16.23
CA PRO A 66 -9.71 -11.14 -14.81
C PRO A 66 -8.98 -12.47 -14.57
N ASN A 67 -8.07 -12.48 -13.62
CA ASN A 67 -7.37 -13.69 -13.21
C ASN A 67 -8.27 -14.52 -12.28
N ARG A 68 -9.20 -15.26 -12.88
CA ARG A 68 -10.18 -16.09 -12.15
C ARG A 68 -9.55 -17.09 -11.19
N ARG A 69 -8.34 -17.58 -11.49
CA ARG A 69 -7.60 -18.50 -10.61
C ARG A 69 -7.06 -17.80 -9.36
N ALA A 70 -6.53 -16.58 -9.51
CA ALA A 70 -6.10 -15.78 -8.37
C ALA A 70 -7.30 -15.31 -7.55
N ALA A 71 -8.36 -14.85 -8.21
CA ALA A 71 -9.63 -14.47 -7.59
C ALA A 71 -10.21 -15.58 -6.70
N ALA A 72 -10.28 -16.82 -7.19
CA ALA A 72 -10.82 -17.94 -6.41
C ALA A 72 -10.00 -18.31 -5.16
N LYS A 73 -8.73 -17.91 -5.11
CA LYS A 73 -7.82 -18.16 -3.97
C LYS A 73 -7.71 -16.95 -3.04
N ALA A 74 -8.10 -15.76 -3.51
CA ALA A 74 -8.04 -14.54 -2.74
C ALA A 74 -9.12 -14.56 -1.65
N LYS A 75 -8.70 -14.39 -0.40
CA LYS A 75 -9.63 -14.27 0.73
C LYS A 75 -10.09 -12.83 0.96
N ILE A 76 -9.22 -11.85 0.68
CA ILE A 76 -9.54 -10.43 0.76
C ILE A 76 -10.38 -10.05 -0.47
N PRO A 77 -11.58 -9.45 -0.30
CA PRO A 77 -12.44 -9.04 -1.40
C PRO A 77 -11.71 -8.17 -2.41
N ALA A 78 -11.97 -8.40 -3.70
CA ALA A 78 -11.26 -7.75 -4.81
C ALA A 78 -11.23 -6.21 -4.70
N ARG A 79 -12.37 -5.60 -4.32
CA ARG A 79 -12.52 -4.15 -4.14
C ARG A 79 -11.72 -3.56 -2.98
N GLU A 80 -11.35 -4.37 -1.98
CA GLU A 80 -10.69 -3.91 -0.76
C GLU A 80 -9.18 -4.16 -0.79
N ARG A 81 -8.67 -4.94 -1.74
CA ARG A 81 -7.25 -5.33 -1.81
C ARG A 81 -6.29 -4.14 -1.81
N ALA A 82 -6.61 -3.09 -2.57
CA ALA A 82 -5.77 -1.91 -2.64
C ALA A 82 -5.73 -1.14 -1.32
N GLU A 83 -6.89 -0.93 -0.69
CA GLU A 83 -7.00 -0.22 0.60
C GLU A 83 -6.36 -1.02 1.73
N ALA A 84 -6.56 -2.35 1.78
CA ALA A 84 -5.93 -3.22 2.75
C ALA A 84 -4.39 -3.16 2.63
N ALA A 85 -3.86 -3.14 1.41
CA ALA A 85 -2.42 -2.99 1.20
C ALA A 85 -1.91 -1.61 1.63
N SER A 86 -2.67 -0.54 1.33
CA SER A 86 -2.35 0.82 1.77
C SER A 86 -2.30 0.93 3.29
N ALA A 87 -3.27 0.36 4.00
CA ALA A 87 -3.32 0.36 5.45
C ALA A 87 -2.07 -0.29 6.06
N ILE A 88 -1.68 -1.48 5.57
CA ILE A 88 -0.45 -2.15 6.00
C ILE A 88 0.77 -1.27 5.71
N SER A 89 0.85 -0.68 4.51
CA SER A 89 1.97 0.18 4.11
C SER A 89 2.12 1.41 5.00
N VAL A 90 1.02 2.06 5.38
CA VAL A 90 1.05 3.22 6.27
C VAL A 90 1.59 2.83 7.65
N CYS A 91 1.10 1.75 8.25
CA CYS A 91 1.59 1.26 9.54
C CYS A 91 3.07 0.89 9.50
N GLN A 92 3.51 0.19 8.45
CA GLN A 92 4.93 -0.12 8.26
C GLN A 92 5.77 1.14 8.04
N GLY A 93 5.24 2.16 7.38
CA GLY A 93 5.93 3.43 7.18
C GLY A 93 6.07 4.26 8.45
N LEU A 94 5.03 4.33 9.28
CA LEU A 94 5.12 4.95 10.60
C LEU A 94 6.17 4.25 11.45
N ARG A 95 6.18 2.92 11.47
CA ARG A 95 7.23 2.12 12.11
C ARG A 95 8.62 2.52 11.60
N ASP A 96 8.83 2.47 10.29
CA ASP A 96 10.16 2.69 9.72
C ASP A 96 10.64 4.13 9.92
N MET A 97 9.73 5.10 9.91
CA MET A 97 10.03 6.50 10.23
C MET A 97 10.54 6.64 11.67
N VAL A 98 9.86 6.04 12.64
CA VAL A 98 10.30 6.06 14.05
C VAL A 98 11.60 5.29 14.24
N LYS A 99 11.77 4.16 13.54
CA LYS A 99 12.93 3.30 13.75
C LYS A 99 14.20 3.74 13.05
N TYR A 100 14.09 4.28 11.83
CA TYR A 100 15.24 4.48 10.95
C TYR A 100 15.47 5.95 10.61
N ASN A 101 14.43 6.75 10.39
CA ASN A 101 14.62 8.18 10.13
C ASN A 101 14.94 8.94 11.42
N ALA A 102 14.41 8.48 12.55
CA ALA A 102 14.68 9.05 13.86
C ALA A 102 16.05 8.63 14.44
N ILE A 103 16.88 7.86 13.73
CA ILE A 103 18.22 7.45 14.18
C ILE A 103 19.25 7.71 13.06
N ASN A 104 18.87 8.41 11.98
CA ASN A 104 19.78 8.64 10.87
C ASN A 104 20.71 9.82 11.16
N PRO A 105 22.03 9.60 11.38
CA PRO A 105 22.97 10.68 11.69
C PRO A 105 23.18 11.65 10.52
N ASP A 106 22.80 11.27 9.29
CA ASP A 106 22.85 12.17 8.13
C ASP A 106 21.62 13.11 8.06
N LEU A 107 20.51 12.72 8.68
CA LEU A 107 19.27 13.52 8.76
C LEU A 107 19.15 14.28 10.08
N ASP A 108 19.84 13.83 11.12
CA ASP A 108 19.92 14.46 12.44
C ASP A 108 21.39 14.50 12.93
N PRO A 109 22.26 15.32 12.29
CA PRO A 109 23.68 15.37 12.62
C PRO A 109 23.98 15.93 14.02
N GLU A 110 23.01 16.60 14.64
CA GLU A 110 23.13 17.21 15.97
C GLU A 110 22.49 16.36 17.08
N GLY A 111 21.79 15.27 16.72
CA GLY A 111 21.13 14.40 17.70
C GLY A 111 19.89 15.01 18.36
N GLU A 112 19.30 16.04 17.74
CA GLU A 112 18.15 16.79 18.26
C GLU A 112 16.80 16.19 17.84
N TRP A 113 16.78 15.34 16.80
CA TRP A 113 15.58 14.84 16.14
C TRP A 113 15.65 13.33 15.95
N GLY A 114 14.94 12.58 16.80
CA GLY A 114 15.10 11.14 16.71
C GLY A 114 14.33 10.31 17.71
N ALA A 115 14.50 8.99 17.65
CA ALA A 115 13.98 8.08 18.66
C ALA A 115 14.62 8.39 20.01
N GLY A 116 15.89 8.81 20.03
CA GLY A 116 16.58 9.30 21.23
C GLY A 116 15.99 10.61 21.77
N ALA A 117 15.86 11.64 20.93
CA ALA A 117 15.30 12.93 21.33
C ALA A 117 13.80 12.86 21.69
N ALA A 118 13.02 12.07 20.95
CA ALA A 118 11.61 11.78 21.26
C ALA A 118 11.48 10.98 22.55
N ALA A 119 12.36 9.99 22.79
CA ALA A 119 12.41 9.25 24.05
C ALA A 119 12.67 10.18 25.24
N VAL A 120 13.65 11.09 25.12
CA VAL A 120 13.93 12.12 26.14
C VAL A 120 12.72 13.04 26.35
N ALA A 121 12.11 13.54 25.27
CA ALA A 121 10.96 14.44 25.34
C ALA A 121 9.71 13.78 25.96
N HIS A 122 9.55 12.47 25.77
CA HIS A 122 8.42 11.69 26.28
C HIS A 122 8.76 10.90 27.56
N THR A 123 9.96 11.09 28.14
CA THR A 123 10.42 10.38 29.36
C THR A 123 10.27 8.85 29.27
N VAL A 124 10.50 8.29 28.09
CA VAL A 124 10.49 6.84 27.83
C VAL A 124 11.88 6.40 27.38
N GLU A 125 12.23 5.13 27.58
CA GLU A 125 13.51 4.63 27.10
C GLU A 125 13.47 4.46 25.57
N PRO A 126 14.56 4.77 24.83
CA PRO A 126 14.59 4.61 23.37
C PRO A 126 14.21 3.19 22.91
N VAL A 127 14.58 2.16 23.67
CA VAL A 127 14.21 0.77 23.37
C VAL A 127 12.70 0.52 23.47
N GLU A 128 12.01 1.20 24.37
CA GLU A 128 10.55 1.09 24.52
C GLU A 128 9.84 1.79 23.38
N LEU A 129 10.33 2.96 22.95
CA LEU A 129 9.83 3.66 21.77
C LEU A 129 9.98 2.80 20.50
N MET A 130 11.14 2.15 20.32
CA MET A 130 11.41 1.25 19.19
C MET A 130 10.50 0.01 19.20
N ARG A 131 10.21 -0.55 20.39
CA ARG A 131 9.24 -1.65 20.54
C ARG A 131 7.83 -1.21 20.19
N GLY A 132 7.39 -0.06 20.70
CA GLY A 132 6.08 0.50 20.35
C GLY A 132 5.93 0.75 18.85
N ALA A 133 7.00 1.18 18.16
CA ALA A 133 7.01 1.31 16.71
C ALA A 133 6.90 -0.04 15.99
N ASP A 134 7.58 -1.08 16.48
CA ASP A 134 7.41 -2.44 15.97
C ASP A 134 5.97 -2.93 16.15
N ASP A 135 5.37 -2.68 17.32
CA ASP A 135 3.97 -3.03 17.62
C ASP A 135 3.01 -2.34 16.63
N VAL A 136 3.17 -1.03 16.38
CA VAL A 136 2.36 -0.30 15.38
C VAL A 136 2.50 -0.89 13.98
N GLY A 137 3.70 -1.29 13.58
CA GLY A 137 3.92 -1.94 12.28
C GLY A 137 3.23 -3.31 12.18
N GLN A 138 3.22 -4.07 13.28
CA GLN A 138 2.51 -5.35 13.36
C GLN A 138 0.99 -5.18 13.45
N ASP A 139 0.50 -4.11 14.07
CA ASP A 139 -0.92 -3.82 14.22
C ASP A 139 -1.61 -3.68 12.86
N GLY A 140 -0.99 -2.98 11.91
CA GLY A 140 -1.55 -2.84 10.56
C GLY A 140 -1.76 -4.19 9.87
N LEU A 141 -0.81 -5.11 10.06
CA LEU A 141 -0.90 -6.46 9.50
C LEU A 141 -1.96 -7.30 10.22
N ARG A 142 -1.99 -7.23 11.56
CA ARG A 142 -2.96 -7.92 12.41
C ARG A 142 -4.40 -7.46 12.14
N ILE A 143 -4.65 -6.16 12.01
CA ILE A 143 -5.97 -5.61 11.69
C ILE A 143 -6.49 -6.19 10.38
N VAL A 144 -5.66 -6.23 9.33
CA VAL A 144 -6.05 -6.84 8.04
C VAL A 144 -6.27 -8.34 8.17
N CYS A 145 -5.45 -9.05 8.95
CA CYS A 145 -5.63 -10.48 9.22
C CYS A 145 -6.95 -10.78 9.94
N GLU A 146 -7.29 -10.01 10.96
CA GLU A 146 -8.51 -10.15 11.77
C GLU A 146 -9.76 -9.80 10.96
N GLU A 147 -9.76 -8.63 10.28
CA GLU A 147 -10.90 -8.15 9.50
C GLU A 147 -11.30 -9.12 8.39
N TYR A 148 -10.32 -9.69 7.68
CA TYR A 148 -10.58 -10.56 6.53
C TYR A 148 -10.43 -12.06 6.84
N GLY A 149 -10.14 -12.44 8.08
CA GLY A 149 -9.92 -13.84 8.46
C GLY A 149 -8.79 -14.52 7.66
N VAL A 150 -7.68 -13.80 7.45
CA VAL A 150 -6.53 -14.26 6.65
C VAL A 150 -5.29 -14.48 7.50
N SER A 151 -4.37 -15.34 7.04
CA SER A 151 -3.07 -15.51 7.68
C SER A 151 -2.16 -14.31 7.44
N GLU A 152 -1.17 -14.12 8.29
CA GLU A 152 -0.12 -13.11 8.11
C GLU A 152 0.58 -13.27 6.75
N GLU A 153 0.89 -14.50 6.37
CA GLU A 153 1.47 -14.82 5.05
C GLU A 153 0.58 -14.31 3.89
N ALA A 154 -0.75 -14.37 4.03
CA ALA A 154 -1.66 -13.86 3.00
C ALA A 154 -1.63 -12.32 2.93
N ALA A 155 -1.50 -11.62 4.06
CA ALA A 155 -1.34 -10.18 4.12
C ALA A 155 0.04 -9.73 3.56
N GLU A 156 1.11 -10.47 3.84
CA GLU A 156 2.43 -10.22 3.24
C GLU A 156 2.44 -10.46 1.73
N ASN A 157 1.74 -11.50 1.26
CA ASN A 157 1.56 -11.76 -0.16
C ASN A 157 0.81 -10.61 -0.84
N LEU A 158 -0.23 -10.05 -0.18
CA LEU A 158 -0.93 -8.86 -0.66
C LEU A 158 0.05 -7.67 -0.79
N MET A 159 0.89 -7.43 0.21
CA MET A 159 1.90 -6.37 0.16
C MET A 159 2.90 -6.56 -0.97
N ARG A 160 3.41 -7.78 -1.17
CA ARG A 160 4.31 -8.11 -2.30
C ARG A 160 3.64 -7.83 -3.64
N GLU A 161 2.36 -8.17 -3.77
CA GLU A 161 1.58 -7.87 -4.97
C GLU A 161 1.39 -6.36 -5.19
N ALA A 162 1.06 -5.61 -4.13
CA ALA A 162 0.91 -4.16 -4.19
C ALA A 162 2.18 -3.50 -4.75
N LYS A 163 3.34 -3.84 -4.17
CA LYS A 163 4.64 -3.35 -4.62
C LYS A 163 4.91 -3.69 -6.09
N ALA A 164 4.63 -4.93 -6.51
CA ALA A 164 4.82 -5.37 -7.89
C ALA A 164 3.93 -4.61 -8.89
N ARG A 165 2.69 -4.29 -8.51
CA ARG A 165 1.76 -3.49 -9.32
C ARG A 165 2.18 -2.03 -9.41
N LEU A 166 2.51 -1.42 -8.27
CA LEU A 166 2.97 -0.03 -8.17
C LEU A 166 4.28 0.20 -8.93
N ALA A 167 5.19 -0.78 -8.91
CA ALA A 167 6.45 -0.74 -9.66
C ALA A 167 6.25 -0.61 -11.19
N ARG A 168 5.08 -1.04 -11.69
CA ARG A 168 4.69 -0.99 -13.12
C ARG A 168 3.83 0.21 -13.47
N TRP A 169 3.31 0.97 -12.50
CA TRP A 169 2.50 2.15 -12.81
C TRP A 169 3.27 3.17 -13.67
N PRO A 170 2.67 3.77 -14.71
CA PRO A 170 1.26 3.67 -15.14
C PRO A 170 0.89 2.50 -16.08
N GLU A 171 1.83 1.62 -16.42
CA GLU A 171 1.62 0.47 -17.31
C GLU A 171 0.86 -0.71 -16.63
N VAL A 172 -0.01 -0.39 -15.67
CA VAL A 172 -0.70 -1.36 -14.79
C VAL A 172 -1.62 -2.29 -15.56
#